data_AF-A0A4Y8W983-F1
#
_entry.id   AF-A0A4Y8W983-F1
#
_cell.length_a   1.000
_cell.length_b   1.000
_cell.length_c   1.000
_cell.angle_alpha   90.00
_cell.angle_beta   90.00
_cell.angle_gamma   90.00
#
_symmetry.space_group_name_H-M   'P 1'
#
loop_
_entity.id
_entity.type
_entity.pdbx_description
1 polymer ?
#
loop_
_entity_poly.entity_id
_entity_poly.type
_entity_poly.pdbx_seq_one_letter_code
_entity_poly.pdbx_strand_id
1 'polypeptide(L)'
;MSAKTQLARIVNSNRVNLIKWFSYRFDGSSTQAIEYLTQVAIEKGYVSPRKAPPGECLKSWVTANNAPQWACRSAFDFLIDDQWKPEDESSKAIAARYLLLNNRVITEEWNAMLGVWLTIAQQANNENN
;
A
#
# COMPACT_ATOMS: atom_id res chain seq x y z
N MET A 1 -7.31 -5.30 23.24
CA MET A 1 -6.33 -4.85 22.21
C MET A 1 -7.08 -3.88 21.31
N SER A 2 -6.57 -2.67 21.05
CA SER A 2 -7.30 -1.68 20.23
C SER A 2 -7.31 -2.09 18.76
N ALA A 3 -8.32 -1.61 18.00
CA ALA A 3 -8.43 -1.84 16.57
C ALA A 3 -7.15 -1.36 15.84
N LYS A 4 -6.62 -0.20 16.25
CA LYS A 4 -5.34 0.34 15.77
C LYS A 4 -4.17 -0.62 15.99
N THR A 5 -4.04 -1.20 17.18
CA THR A 5 -2.92 -2.10 17.51
C THR A 5 -3.00 -3.39 16.69
N GLN A 6 -4.19 -3.96 16.55
CA GLN A 6 -4.43 -5.16 15.76
C GLN A 6 -4.11 -4.93 14.28
N LEU A 7 -4.64 -3.86 13.70
CA LEU A 7 -4.41 -3.52 12.29
C LEU A 7 -2.93 -3.21 12.02
N ALA A 8 -2.31 -2.38 12.86
CA ALA A 8 -0.91 -1.99 12.69
C ALA A 8 0.02 -3.21 12.72
N ARG A 9 -0.25 -4.18 13.60
CA ARG A 9 0.54 -5.42 13.68
C ARG A 9 0.51 -6.19 12.36
N ILE A 10 -0.67 -6.41 11.78
CA ILE A 10 -0.81 -7.18 10.53
C ILE A 10 -0.26 -6.39 9.34
N VAL A 11 -0.63 -5.11 9.23
CA VAL A 11 -0.21 -4.27 8.09
C VAL A 11 1.29 -4.03 8.10
N ASN A 12 1.92 -3.72 9.23
CA ASN A 12 3.36 -3.45 9.25
C ASN A 12 4.20 -4.70 8.96
N SER A 13 3.73 -5.88 9.36
CA SER A 13 4.42 -7.13 9.01
C SER A 13 4.31 -7.49 7.54
N ASN A 14 3.29 -7.00 6.82
CA ASN A 14 2.96 -7.48 5.47
C ASN A 14 2.94 -6.40 4.38
N ARG A 15 3.02 -5.10 4.70
CA ARG A 15 2.89 -4.00 3.74
C ARG A 15 3.91 -4.04 2.60
N VAL A 16 5.05 -4.67 2.81
CA VAL A 16 6.07 -4.87 1.77
C VAL A 16 5.56 -5.74 0.62
N ASN A 17 4.53 -6.56 0.85
CA ASN A 17 3.90 -7.33 -0.21
C ASN A 17 3.25 -6.43 -1.28
N LEU A 18 2.89 -5.18 -0.96
CA LEU A 18 2.47 -4.20 -1.98
C LEU A 18 3.56 -3.98 -3.03
N ILE A 19 4.83 -3.89 -2.60
CA ILE A 19 5.96 -3.74 -3.51
C ILE A 19 6.14 -5.03 -4.33
N LYS A 20 6.01 -6.21 -3.72
CA LYS A 20 6.10 -7.49 -4.43
C LYS A 20 5.01 -7.63 -5.50
N TRP A 21 3.74 -7.41 -5.14
CA TRP A 21 2.61 -7.49 -6.06
C TRP A 21 2.76 -6.49 -7.21
N PHE A 22 3.18 -5.27 -6.90
CA PHE A 22 3.51 -4.26 -7.91
C PHE A 22 4.63 -4.76 -8.84
N SER A 23 5.76 -5.22 -8.30
CA SER A 23 6.89 -5.71 -9.11
C SER A 23 6.52 -6.90 -10.02
N TYR A 24 5.55 -7.72 -9.65
CA TYR A 24 5.09 -8.82 -10.50
C TYR A 24 4.20 -8.37 -11.67
N ARG A 25 3.57 -7.20 -11.57
CA ARG A 25 2.62 -6.67 -12.55
C ARG A 25 3.20 -5.54 -13.39
N PHE A 26 4.22 -4.86 -12.87
CA PHE A 26 4.88 -3.77 -13.57
C PHE A 26 5.76 -4.31 -14.69
N ASP A 27 5.49 -3.86 -15.92
CA ASP A 27 6.34 -4.15 -17.07
C ASP A 27 7.46 -3.12 -17.17
N GLY A 28 8.67 -3.53 -16.75
CA GLY A 28 9.86 -2.68 -16.84
C GLY A 28 10.99 -3.10 -15.89
N SER A 29 12.10 -2.37 -15.99
CA SER A 29 13.26 -2.58 -15.11
C SER A 29 13.00 -2.06 -13.69
N SER A 30 13.79 -2.52 -12.73
CA SER A 30 13.75 -2.03 -11.35
C SER A 30 13.96 -0.52 -11.24
N THR A 31 14.77 0.07 -12.13
CA THR A 31 14.97 1.53 -12.18
C THR A 31 13.69 2.24 -12.60
N GLN A 32 13.08 1.81 -13.71
CA GLN A 32 11.80 2.37 -14.19
C GLN A 32 10.69 2.20 -13.17
N ALA A 33 10.67 1.07 -12.46
CA ALA A 33 9.70 0.79 -11.41
C ALA A 33 9.82 1.79 -10.23
N ILE A 34 11.03 2.10 -9.78
CA ILE A 34 11.21 3.12 -8.72
C ILE A 34 10.91 4.52 -9.21
N GLU A 35 11.30 4.86 -10.44
CA GLU A 35 10.99 6.14 -11.05
C GLU A 35 9.47 6.34 -11.11
N TYR A 36 8.74 5.34 -11.58
CA TYR A 36 7.29 5.33 -11.60
C TYR A 36 6.69 5.53 -10.20
N LEU A 37 7.10 4.73 -9.21
CA LEU A 37 6.60 4.88 -7.83
C LEU A 37 6.91 6.24 -7.24
N THR A 38 8.09 6.80 -7.53
CA THR A 38 8.50 8.12 -7.01
C THR A 38 7.67 9.22 -7.67
N GLN A 39 7.45 9.13 -8.98
CA GLN A 39 6.67 10.10 -9.73
C GLN A 39 5.22 10.13 -9.25
N VAL A 40 4.57 8.96 -9.15
CA VAL A 40 3.21 8.84 -8.61
C VAL A 40 3.13 9.40 -7.19
N ALA A 41 4.13 9.12 -6.34
CA ALA A 41 4.16 9.64 -4.97
C ALA A 41 4.21 11.17 -4.92
N ILE A 42 4.95 11.81 -5.84
CA ILE A 42 5.03 13.26 -5.94
C ILE A 42 3.71 13.83 -6.45
N GLU A 43 3.16 13.26 -7.52
CA GLU A 43 1.89 13.69 -8.14
C GLU A 43 0.71 13.60 -7.18
N LYS A 44 0.67 12.56 -6.35
CA LYS A 44 -0.36 12.36 -5.31
C LYS A 44 -0.07 13.12 -4.01
N GLY A 45 1.05 13.82 -3.91
CA GLY A 45 1.45 14.58 -2.72
C GLY A 45 1.82 13.70 -1.52
N TYR A 46 2.21 12.45 -1.73
CA TYR A 46 2.67 11.54 -0.67
C TYR A 46 4.08 11.88 -0.17
N VAL A 47 4.87 12.56 -0.99
CA VAL A 47 6.22 13.01 -0.68
C VAL A 47 6.52 14.31 -1.43
N SER A 48 7.38 15.16 -0.88
CA SER A 48 7.90 16.34 -1.58
C SER A 48 8.68 15.95 -2.84
N PRO A 49 8.78 16.85 -3.84
CA PRO A 49 9.59 16.61 -5.04
C PRO A 49 11.00 16.13 -4.71
N ARG A 50 11.38 14.99 -5.29
CA ARG A 50 12.66 14.33 -5.02
C ARG A 50 13.11 13.49 -6.20
N LYS A 51 14.39 13.15 -6.23
CA LYS A 51 14.91 12.13 -7.15
C LYS A 51 14.50 10.73 -6.70
N ALA A 52 14.25 9.88 -7.69
CA ALA A 52 14.06 8.45 -7.51
C ALA A 52 15.32 7.83 -6.88
N PRO A 53 15.16 6.97 -5.85
CA PRO A 53 16.25 6.13 -5.37
C PRO A 53 16.80 5.18 -6.46
N PRO A 54 18.01 4.62 -6.26
CA PRO A 54 18.54 3.59 -7.17
C PRO A 54 17.64 2.36 -7.24
N GLY A 55 17.54 1.74 -8.43
CA GLY A 55 16.69 0.57 -8.70
C GLY A 55 16.90 -0.61 -7.73
N GLU A 56 18.10 -0.79 -7.17
CA GLU A 56 18.37 -1.85 -6.20
C GLU A 56 17.59 -1.67 -4.88
N CYS A 57 17.11 -0.46 -4.59
CA CYS A 57 16.31 -0.18 -3.40
C CYS A 57 15.04 -1.02 -3.36
N LEU A 58 14.40 -1.38 -4.50
CA LEU A 58 13.21 -2.25 -4.49
C LEU A 58 13.50 -3.59 -3.82
N LYS A 59 14.60 -4.24 -4.23
CA LYS A 59 15.01 -5.51 -3.66
C LYS A 59 15.37 -5.36 -2.18
N SER A 60 16.12 -4.31 -1.84
CA SER A 60 16.46 -4.01 -0.44
C SER A 60 15.22 -3.82 0.43
N TRP A 61 14.22 -3.08 -0.05
CA TRP A 61 12.96 -2.85 0.66
C TRP A 61 12.19 -4.14 0.90
N VAL A 62 12.15 -5.02 -0.09
CA VAL A 62 11.49 -6.32 -0.01
C VAL A 62 12.20 -7.23 1.00
N THR A 63 13.52 -7.34 0.90
CA THR A 63 14.32 -8.23 1.77
C THR A 63 14.36 -7.75 3.22
N ALA A 64 14.50 -6.44 3.45
CA ALA A 64 14.60 -5.86 4.79
C ALA A 64 13.23 -5.48 5.41
N ASN A 65 12.12 -5.69 4.69
CA ASN A 65 10.77 -5.27 5.09
C ASN A 65 10.71 -3.79 5.55
N ASN A 66 11.44 -2.91 4.86
CA ASN A 66 11.60 -1.50 5.25
C ASN A 66 11.15 -0.52 4.15
N ALA A 67 10.28 -0.97 3.25
CA ALA A 67 9.69 -0.14 2.21
C ALA A 67 9.12 1.17 2.81
N PRO A 68 9.50 2.34 2.27
CA PRO A 68 8.94 3.62 2.69
C PRO A 68 7.44 3.67 2.46
N GLN A 69 6.72 4.38 3.33
CA GLN A 69 5.26 4.48 3.25
C GLN A 69 4.79 5.07 1.90
N TRP A 70 5.48 6.09 1.37
CA TRP A 70 5.14 6.69 0.07
C TRP A 70 5.25 5.67 -1.08
N ALA A 71 6.21 4.75 -1.02
CA ALA A 71 6.40 3.72 -2.03
C ALA A 71 5.27 2.69 -1.95
N CYS A 72 4.91 2.24 -0.74
CA CYS A 72 3.76 1.36 -0.54
C CYS A 72 2.44 2.00 -1.00
N ARG A 73 2.22 3.30 -0.72
CA ARG A 73 1.02 4.02 -1.15
C ARG A 73 0.93 4.10 -2.68
N SER A 74 2.04 4.39 -3.34
CA SER A 74 2.09 4.49 -4.81
C SER A 74 1.94 3.12 -5.48
N ALA A 75 2.54 2.07 -4.89
CA ALA A 75 2.36 0.71 -5.36
C ALA A 75 0.91 0.25 -5.20
N PHE A 76 0.25 0.60 -4.09
CA PHE A 76 -1.17 0.33 -3.90
C PHE A 76 -2.03 1.04 -4.95
N ASP A 77 -1.74 2.31 -5.26
CA ASP A 77 -2.47 3.03 -6.31
C ASP A 77 -2.38 2.34 -7.67
N PHE A 78 -1.17 1.93 -8.08
CA PHE A 78 -0.99 1.14 -9.29
C PHE A 78 -1.80 -0.16 -9.26
N LEU A 79 -1.74 -0.90 -8.17
CA LEU A 79 -2.44 -2.18 -8.04
C LEU A 79 -3.96 -2.02 -8.19
N ILE A 80 -4.54 -0.99 -7.58
CA ILE A 80 -5.97 -0.70 -7.71
C ILE A 80 -6.34 -0.35 -9.16
N ASP A 81 -5.51 0.46 -9.81
CA ASP A 81 -5.74 0.87 -11.20
C ASP A 81 -5.54 -0.31 -12.18
N ASP A 82 -4.71 -1.30 -11.82
CA ASP A 82 -4.50 -2.59 -12.50
C ASP A 82 -5.49 -3.69 -12.05
N GLN A 83 -6.60 -3.31 -11.41
CA GLN A 83 -7.67 -4.22 -10.98
C GLN A 83 -7.22 -5.36 -10.04
N TRP A 84 -6.12 -5.17 -9.31
CA TRP A 84 -5.70 -6.12 -8.27
C TRP A 84 -6.76 -6.19 -7.15
N LYS A 85 -6.99 -7.41 -6.64
CA LYS A 85 -7.92 -7.68 -5.55
C LYS A 85 -7.22 -8.48 -4.44
N PRO A 86 -7.48 -8.16 -3.16
CA PRO A 86 -7.02 -8.97 -2.04
C PRO A 86 -7.74 -10.31 -1.98
N GLU A 87 -7.01 -11.37 -1.66
CA GLU A 87 -7.52 -12.75 -1.57
C GLU A 87 -7.50 -13.25 -0.12
N ASP A 88 -6.38 -13.06 0.58
CA ASP A 88 -6.17 -13.49 1.96
C ASP A 88 -6.42 -12.38 3.01
N GLU A 89 -6.54 -12.76 4.28
CA GLU A 89 -6.82 -11.85 5.39
C GLU A 89 -5.77 -10.75 5.57
N SER A 90 -4.48 -11.03 5.28
CA SER A 90 -3.43 -10.01 5.37
C SER A 90 -3.54 -9.00 4.23
N SER A 91 -3.83 -9.47 3.02
CA SER A 91 -4.05 -8.61 1.85
C SER A 91 -5.30 -7.75 2.01
N LYS A 92 -6.37 -8.27 2.61
CA LYS A 92 -7.58 -7.49 2.96
C LYS A 92 -7.27 -6.44 4.02
N ALA A 93 -6.54 -6.78 5.08
CA ALA A 93 -6.12 -5.82 6.10
C ALA A 93 -5.27 -4.67 5.51
N ILE A 94 -4.34 -5.01 4.61
CA ILE A 94 -3.54 -4.02 3.88
C ILE A 94 -4.44 -3.15 3.01
N ALA A 95 -5.29 -3.74 2.16
CA ALA A 95 -6.16 -3.00 1.26
C ALA A 95 -7.08 -2.04 2.03
N ALA A 96 -7.70 -2.50 3.13
CA ALA A 96 -8.52 -1.67 3.99
C ALA A 96 -7.77 -0.45 4.54
N ARG A 97 -6.53 -0.65 5.01
CA ARG A 97 -5.70 0.46 5.52
C ARG A 97 -5.30 1.43 4.41
N TYR A 98 -4.90 0.93 3.24
CA TYR A 98 -4.38 1.76 2.17
C TYR A 98 -5.47 2.46 1.36
N LEU A 99 -6.69 1.92 1.27
CA LEU A 99 -7.86 2.65 0.74
C LEU A 99 -8.09 3.94 1.52
N LEU A 100 -8.10 3.85 2.85
CA LEU A 100 -8.27 5.01 3.72
C LEU A 100 -7.07 5.95 3.66
N LEU A 101 -5.84 5.43 3.72
CA LEU A 101 -4.64 6.26 3.64
C LEU A 101 -4.52 7.00 2.30
N ASN A 102 -4.92 6.41 1.19
CA ASN A 102 -4.83 7.02 -0.14
C ASN A 102 -6.08 7.83 -0.49
N ASN A 103 -7.05 7.97 0.44
CA ASN A 103 -8.33 8.62 0.19
C ASN A 103 -9.05 8.08 -1.06
N ARG A 104 -8.94 6.76 -1.30
CA ARG A 104 -9.62 6.09 -2.41
C ARG A 104 -11.10 5.91 -2.08
N VAL A 105 -11.95 5.97 -3.10
CA VAL A 105 -13.39 5.73 -2.96
C VAL A 105 -13.61 4.27 -2.57
N ILE A 106 -14.30 4.05 -1.45
CA ILE A 106 -14.68 2.72 -1.00
C ILE A 106 -16.04 2.40 -1.62
N THR A 107 -16.05 1.50 -2.60
CA THR A 107 -17.28 1.02 -3.25
C THR A 107 -17.94 -0.08 -2.42
N GLU A 108 -19.18 -0.43 -2.75
CA GLU A 108 -19.86 -1.59 -2.14
C GLU A 108 -19.09 -2.90 -2.35
N GLU A 109 -18.43 -3.06 -3.51
CA GLU A 109 -17.57 -4.20 -3.79
C GLU A 109 -16.40 -4.28 -2.80
N TRP A 110 -15.70 -3.16 -2.56
CA TRP A 110 -14.64 -3.11 -1.56
C TRP A 110 -15.15 -3.37 -0.15
N ASN A 111 -16.34 -2.85 0.18
CA ASN A 111 -16.97 -3.11 1.48
C ASN A 111 -17.25 -4.60 1.68
N ALA A 112 -17.84 -5.26 0.68
CA ALA A 112 -18.13 -6.71 0.74
C ALA A 112 -16.85 -7.56 0.80
N MET A 113 -15.81 -7.18 0.05
CA MET A 113 -14.57 -7.94 -0.06
C MET A 113 -13.70 -7.85 1.20
N LEU A 114 -13.63 -6.66 1.81
CA LEU A 114 -12.78 -6.41 2.97
C LEU A 114 -13.48 -6.76 4.29
N GLY A 115 -14.82 -6.65 4.33
CA GLY A 115 -15.64 -7.00 5.49
C GLY A 115 -15.12 -6.38 6.79
N VAL A 116 -14.85 -7.23 7.78
CA VAL A 116 -14.40 -6.80 9.12
C VAL A 116 -13.12 -5.95 9.09
N TRP A 117 -12.23 -6.15 8.12
CA TRP A 117 -10.99 -5.38 8.02
C TRP A 117 -11.23 -3.92 7.69
N LEU A 118 -12.26 -3.62 6.90
CA LEU A 118 -12.63 -2.24 6.61
C LEU A 118 -13.16 -1.54 7.87
N THR A 119 -14.02 -2.21 8.64
CA THR A 119 -14.53 -1.69 9.92
C THR A 119 -13.38 -1.43 10.91
N ILE A 120 -12.46 -2.38 11.05
CA ILE A 120 -11.28 -2.23 11.92
C ILE A 120 -10.41 -1.05 11.43
N ALA A 121 -10.23 -0.89 10.12
CA ALA A 121 -9.43 0.19 9.55
C ALA A 121 -10.07 1.57 9.77
N GLN A 122 -11.39 1.68 9.63
CA GLN A 122 -12.13 2.91 9.91
C GLN A 122 -12.06 3.29 11.39
N GLN A 123 -12.27 2.32 12.30
CA GLN A 123 -12.12 2.54 13.74
C GLN A 123 -10.70 2.99 14.10
N ALA A 124 -9.67 2.31 13.57
CA ALA A 124 -8.28 2.68 13.78
C ALA A 124 -7.93 4.07 13.23
N ASN A 125 -8.63 4.55 12.19
CA ASN A 125 -8.44 5.89 11.64
C ASN A 125 -9.06 6.97 12.55
N ASN A 126 -10.25 6.69 13.11
CA ASN A 126 -10.93 7.58 14.04
C ASN A 126 -10.20 7.70 15.39
N GLU A 127 -9.46 6.67 15.81
CA GLU A 127 -8.57 6.74 17.00
C GLU A 127 -7.37 7.72 16.83
N ASN A 128 -7.11 8.24 15.63
CA ASN A 128 -6.00 9.17 15.35
C ASN A 128 -6.45 10.62 15.07
N ASN A 129 -7.76 10.87 15.01
CA ASN A 129 -8.36 12.20 14.90
C ASN A 129 -8.79 12.68 16.29
#